data_AF-A0A9N8VPW4-F1
#
_entry.id   AF-A0A9N8VPW4-F1
#
_cell.length_a   1.000
_cell.length_b   1.000
_cell.length_c   1.000
_cell.angle_alpha   90.00
_cell.angle_beta   90.00
_cell.angle_gamma   90.00
#
_symmetry.space_group_name_H-M   'P 1'
#
loop_
_entity.id
_entity.type
_entity.pdbx_description
1 polymer ?
#
loop_
_entity_poly.entity_id
_entity_poly.type
_entity_poly.pdbx_seq_one_letter_code
_entity_poly.pdbx_strand_id
1 'polypeptide(L)'
;MNESKLLLLMCIALCSSFLGLLVFVEIEQWSQYKEYDDVPVIEIPSPPVDEPKVNIPYDTASLIASAVSAMTKSLVVTYYDYLGRDQADVRVYEQLDFNAFYKSRLVGGPVATHVENNSSSIPSSPYEVIVHTLTNQELLITEINTRSTVYELKRKIRDAKGVALRLQQLIFNGRKLLNDECLGSYDIKAGSIIYLEIHSQDDFETIKFINADFTNFERHIYFNKEFRSNGLTVMRDKVNKELCGWRKISLELPHAQNDSDIIDNLNEGQEVEIHDSKGKRKWKISYHGTENFHHHSIADDGYLASRKYRFNFDQGIYTTPDIKVASSYAKIFTHNGAKFQILFQNLVDSETLVESKIHNNKYWISPSENDVTLYGILIRKVDACRLLR
;
A
#
# COMPACT_ATOMS: atom_id res chain seq x y z
N MET A 1 -20.77 42.05 44.01
CA MET A 1 -20.75 40.59 43.76
C MET A 1 -21.55 39.96 44.89
N ASN A 2 -22.82 39.61 44.65
CA ASN A 2 -23.78 39.32 45.73
C ASN A 2 -23.51 37.95 46.39
N GLU A 3 -23.57 37.94 47.72
CA GLU A 3 -23.35 36.80 48.62
C GLU A 3 -24.20 35.56 48.28
N SER A 4 -25.30 35.74 47.56
CA SER A 4 -26.16 34.65 47.06
C SER A 4 -25.48 33.73 46.04
N LYS A 5 -24.48 34.21 45.30
CA LYS A 5 -23.73 33.38 44.33
C LYS A 5 -22.65 32.53 45.00
N LEU A 6 -22.11 32.98 46.14
CA LEU A 6 -21.08 32.25 46.87
C LEU A 6 -21.68 31.03 47.58
N LEU A 7 -22.91 31.15 48.11
CA LEU A 7 -23.63 30.05 48.75
C LEU A 7 -24.00 28.94 47.76
N LEU A 8 -24.38 29.30 46.52
CA LEU A 8 -24.75 28.32 45.48
C LEU A 8 -23.52 27.53 45.00
N LEU A 9 -22.37 28.18 44.86
CA LEU A 9 -21.10 27.53 44.49
C LEU A 9 -20.57 26.60 45.60
N MET A 10 -20.78 26.94 46.87
CA MET A 10 -20.41 26.06 47.99
C MET A 10 -21.31 24.83 48.11
N CYS A 11 -22.60 24.93 47.78
CA CYS A 11 -23.50 23.77 47.75
C CYS A 11 -23.19 22.80 46.59
N ILE A 12 -22.75 23.31 45.44
CA ILE A 12 -22.39 22.48 44.28
C ILE A 12 -21.05 21.76 44.51
N ALA A 13 -20.09 22.39 45.20
CA ALA A 13 -18.81 21.78 45.54
C ALA A 13 -18.90 20.70 46.63
N LEU A 14 -19.91 20.75 47.51
CA LEU A 14 -20.12 19.73 48.55
C LEU A 14 -20.92 18.51 48.07
N CYS A 15 -21.62 18.60 46.93
CA CYS A 15 -22.39 17.48 46.39
C CYS A 15 -21.63 16.63 45.35
N SER A 16 -20.43 17.04 44.92
CA SER A 16 -19.67 16.33 43.88
C SER A 16 -18.66 15.29 44.41
N SER A 17 -18.61 15.06 45.72
CA SER A 17 -17.79 13.99 46.33
C SER A 17 -18.53 12.65 46.50
N PHE A 18 -19.78 12.55 46.08
CA PHE A 18 -20.55 11.30 46.04
C PHE A 18 -21.31 11.18 44.72
N LEU A 19 -21.04 10.11 43.99
CA LEU A 19 -21.57 9.72 42.67
C LEU A 19 -20.97 10.45 41.45
N GLY A 20 -20.17 9.69 40.69
CA GLY A 20 -19.82 10.02 39.32
C GLY A 20 -21.02 9.87 38.39
N LEU A 21 -21.30 10.91 37.61
CA LEU A 21 -21.91 10.86 36.28
C LEU A 21 -21.82 12.24 35.63
N LEU A 22 -21.65 12.22 34.30
CA LEU A 22 -21.30 13.34 33.43
C LEU A 22 -22.24 14.54 33.56
N VAL A 23 -21.66 15.74 33.60
CA VAL A 23 -22.35 16.98 33.20
C VAL A 23 -21.48 17.70 32.18
N PHE A 24 -21.97 17.75 30.95
CA PHE A 24 -21.50 18.65 29.89
C PHE A 24 -21.69 20.09 30.36
N VAL A 25 -20.61 20.88 30.37
CA VAL A 25 -20.68 22.34 30.44
C VAL A 25 -19.95 22.89 29.23
N GLU A 26 -20.76 23.35 28.30
CA GLU A 26 -20.41 24.20 27.17
C GLU A 26 -19.85 25.52 27.71
N ILE A 27 -18.56 25.79 27.46
CA ILE A 27 -17.94 27.09 27.74
C ILE A 27 -17.49 27.67 26.41
N GLU A 28 -18.35 28.52 25.85
CA GLU A 28 -17.95 29.55 24.90
C GLU A 28 -17.07 30.58 25.61
N GLN A 29 -15.77 30.59 25.30
CA GLN A 29 -14.98 31.82 25.27
C GLN A 29 -13.95 31.73 24.13
N TRP A 30 -14.24 32.46 23.05
CA TRP A 30 -13.28 32.92 22.04
C TRP A 30 -12.18 33.74 22.76
N SER A 31 -10.92 33.87 22.33
CA SER A 31 -10.43 34.25 21.01
C SER A 31 -8.89 34.23 21.01
N GLN A 32 -8.24 33.32 20.28
CA GLN A 32 -6.82 33.47 19.87
C GLN A 32 -6.50 32.88 18.48
N TYR A 33 -7.50 32.61 17.64
CA TYR A 33 -7.24 32.34 16.22
C TYR A 33 -7.19 33.67 15.48
N LYS A 34 -5.98 34.04 15.04
CA LYS A 34 -5.80 35.02 13.97
C LYS A 34 -6.59 34.54 12.75
N GLU A 35 -7.43 35.41 12.22
CA GLU A 35 -7.97 35.31 10.87
C GLU A 35 -6.82 35.01 9.89
N TYR A 36 -6.85 33.83 9.29
CA TYR A 36 -6.11 33.55 8.06
C TYR A 36 -7.07 33.84 6.91
N ASP A 37 -7.21 35.13 6.57
CA ASP A 37 -7.97 35.60 5.41
C ASP A 37 -7.22 35.44 4.08
N ASP A 38 -6.25 34.52 3.99
CA ASP A 38 -5.47 34.26 2.77
C ASP A 38 -5.15 32.76 2.62
N VAL A 39 -6.17 31.90 2.65
CA VAL A 39 -6.03 30.55 2.09
C VAL A 39 -6.30 30.66 0.59
N PRO A 40 -5.33 30.38 -0.30
CA PRO A 40 -5.59 30.38 -1.73
C PRO A 40 -6.69 29.36 -2.01
N VAL A 41 -7.79 29.84 -2.62
CA VAL A 41 -8.83 28.97 -3.18
C VAL A 41 -8.15 28.12 -4.23
N ILE A 42 -7.96 26.83 -3.93
CA ILE A 42 -7.54 25.86 -4.94
C ILE A 42 -8.72 25.76 -5.90
N GLU A 43 -8.56 26.29 -7.12
CA GLU A 43 -9.53 26.09 -8.19
C GLU A 43 -9.64 24.59 -8.45
N ILE A 44 -10.76 24.00 -8.03
CA ILE A 44 -11.12 22.63 -8.40
C ILE A 44 -11.35 22.66 -9.92
N PRO A 45 -10.57 21.93 -10.73
CA PRO A 45 -10.80 21.91 -12.17
C PRO A 45 -12.22 21.40 -12.43
N SER A 46 -12.98 22.19 -13.20
CA SER A 46 -14.28 21.76 -13.69
C SER A 46 -14.10 20.50 -14.54
N PRO A 47 -15.00 19.50 -14.46
CA PRO A 47 -14.92 18.34 -15.34
C PRO A 47 -14.87 18.81 -16.80
N PRO A 48 -14.00 18.21 -17.64
CA PRO A 48 -13.86 18.63 -19.03
C PRO A 48 -15.23 18.56 -19.73
N VAL A 49 -15.61 19.68 -20.33
CA VAL A 49 -16.85 19.83 -21.10
C VAL A 49 -16.76 18.92 -22.32
N ASP A 50 -17.67 17.94 -22.37
CA ASP A 50 -18.04 17.15 -23.54
C ASP A 50 -16.88 16.74 -24.48
N GLU A 51 -15.88 16.03 -23.96
CA GLU A 51 -15.09 15.15 -24.82
C GLU A 51 -15.92 13.89 -25.14
N PRO A 52 -15.95 13.44 -26.40
CA PRO A 52 -16.67 12.24 -26.77
C PRO A 52 -16.12 11.08 -25.94
N LYS A 53 -16.96 10.52 -25.06
CA LYS A 53 -16.67 9.29 -24.33
C LYS A 53 -16.26 8.23 -25.35
N VAL A 54 -14.95 8.04 -25.53
CA VAL A 54 -14.43 6.85 -26.19
C VAL A 54 -15.03 5.70 -25.41
N ASN A 55 -15.80 4.85 -26.08
CA ASN A 55 -16.49 3.73 -25.47
C ASN A 55 -15.46 2.66 -25.10
N ILE A 56 -14.67 2.94 -24.06
CA ILE A 56 -13.76 2.00 -23.42
C ILE A 56 -14.66 1.16 -22.51
N PRO A 57 -14.76 -0.16 -22.70
CA PRO A 57 -15.73 -0.99 -21.98
C PRO A 57 -15.46 -1.10 -20.47
N TYR A 58 -14.39 -0.50 -19.96
CA TYR A 58 -14.04 -0.42 -18.54
C TYR A 58 -13.42 0.96 -18.25
N ASP A 59 -13.94 1.67 -17.25
CA ASP A 59 -13.23 2.80 -16.65
C ASP A 59 -12.08 2.24 -15.79
N THR A 60 -10.85 2.63 -16.07
CA THR A 60 -9.66 2.10 -15.40
C THR A 60 -9.64 2.39 -13.90
N ALA A 61 -10.23 3.50 -13.45
CA ALA A 61 -10.38 3.78 -12.03
C ALA A 61 -11.26 2.70 -11.36
N SER A 62 -12.37 2.30 -11.99
CA SER A 62 -13.26 1.25 -11.46
C SER A 62 -12.58 -0.13 -11.40
N LEU A 63 -11.68 -0.41 -12.35
CA LEU A 63 -10.89 -1.65 -12.39
C LEU A 63 -9.85 -1.68 -11.27
N ILE A 64 -9.16 -0.56 -11.02
CA ILE A 64 -8.25 -0.40 -9.87
C ILE A 64 -9.03 -0.53 -8.56
N ALA A 65 -10.17 0.17 -8.42
CA ALA A 65 -11.00 0.11 -7.22
C ALA A 65 -11.44 -1.33 -6.90
N SER A 66 -11.79 -2.10 -7.93
CA SER A 66 -12.10 -3.53 -7.80
C SER A 66 -10.90 -4.38 -7.38
N ALA A 67 -9.72 -4.09 -7.93
CA ALA A 67 -8.48 -4.79 -7.57
C ALA A 67 -8.07 -4.49 -6.12
N VAL A 68 -8.11 -3.23 -5.71
CA VAL A 68 -7.85 -2.79 -4.34
C VAL A 68 -8.87 -3.44 -3.41
N SER A 69 -10.16 -3.42 -3.73
CA SER A 69 -11.20 -4.09 -2.94
C SER A 69 -10.90 -5.58 -2.71
N ALA A 70 -10.44 -6.28 -3.74
CA ALA A 70 -10.07 -7.69 -3.63
C ALA A 70 -8.80 -7.92 -2.77
N MET A 71 -7.86 -6.97 -2.78
CA MET A 71 -6.63 -7.01 -1.99
C MET A 71 -6.86 -6.61 -0.52
N THR A 72 -7.78 -5.68 -0.27
CA THR A 72 -8.13 -5.18 1.08
C THR A 72 -9.25 -5.98 1.74
N LYS A 73 -9.97 -6.79 0.96
CA LYS A 73 -11.22 -7.45 1.40
C LYS A 73 -12.21 -6.44 2.01
N SER A 74 -12.22 -5.22 1.50
CA SER A 74 -13.06 -4.11 1.94
C SER A 74 -13.54 -3.37 0.71
N LEU A 75 -14.77 -2.82 0.74
CA LEU A 75 -15.28 -2.05 -0.39
C LEU A 75 -14.42 -0.80 -0.62
N VAL A 76 -13.89 -0.68 -1.84
CA VAL A 76 -13.19 0.51 -2.34
C VAL A 76 -13.86 0.95 -3.63
N VAL A 77 -14.23 2.23 -3.70
CA VAL A 77 -14.91 2.84 -4.85
C VAL A 77 -14.02 3.86 -5.56
N THR A 78 -14.44 4.36 -6.71
CA THR A 78 -13.70 5.43 -7.40
C THR A 78 -13.96 6.78 -6.74
N TYR A 79 -13.10 7.77 -7.03
CA TYR A 79 -13.34 9.16 -6.64
C TYR A 79 -14.69 9.67 -7.16
N TYR A 80 -15.06 9.31 -8.39
CA TYR A 80 -16.33 9.76 -8.98
C TYR A 80 -17.55 9.04 -8.42
N ASP A 81 -17.43 7.77 -8.00
CA ASP A 81 -18.49 7.09 -7.24
C ASP A 81 -18.72 7.80 -5.90
N TYR A 82 -17.64 8.22 -5.23
CA TYR A 82 -17.73 9.03 -4.02
C TYR A 82 -18.43 10.38 -4.28
N LEU A 83 -18.03 11.12 -5.34
CA LEU A 83 -18.69 12.39 -5.68
C LEU A 83 -20.16 12.21 -6.08
N GLY A 84 -20.49 11.10 -6.74
CA GLY A 84 -21.83 10.77 -7.22
C GLY A 84 -22.72 10.07 -6.19
N ARG A 85 -22.27 9.93 -4.94
CA ARG A 85 -23.05 9.29 -3.87
C ARG A 85 -24.35 10.04 -3.58
N ASP A 86 -25.35 9.30 -3.11
CA ASP A 86 -26.59 9.90 -2.60
C ASP A 86 -26.26 10.82 -1.41
N GLN A 87 -26.81 12.04 -1.38
CA GLN A 87 -26.64 12.95 -0.26
C GLN A 87 -27.29 12.42 1.03
N ALA A 88 -28.25 11.51 0.93
CA ALA A 88 -28.82 10.79 2.06
C ALA A 88 -27.92 9.65 2.58
N ASP A 89 -26.81 9.35 1.91
CA ASP A 89 -25.86 8.34 2.35
C ASP A 89 -25.09 8.82 3.59
N VAL A 90 -25.37 8.19 4.73
CA VAL A 90 -24.78 8.52 6.03
C VAL A 90 -23.44 7.81 6.30
N ARG A 91 -22.95 7.00 5.36
CA ARG A 91 -21.67 6.29 5.50
C ARG A 91 -20.50 7.27 5.56
N VAL A 92 -19.44 6.89 6.27
CA VAL A 92 -18.18 7.64 6.29
C VAL A 92 -17.40 7.30 5.02
N TYR A 93 -16.87 8.32 4.36
CA TYR A 93 -15.99 8.15 3.20
C TYR A 93 -14.60 8.65 3.52
N GLU A 94 -13.61 7.78 3.32
CA GLU A 94 -12.20 8.11 3.57
C GLU A 94 -11.39 7.91 2.30
N GLN A 95 -10.51 8.87 2.00
CA GLN A 95 -9.58 8.71 0.90
C GLN A 95 -8.52 7.68 1.26
N LEU A 96 -8.34 6.68 0.39
CA LEU A 96 -7.27 5.71 0.53
C LEU A 96 -5.93 6.38 0.21
N ASP A 97 -4.98 6.27 1.12
CA ASP A 97 -3.56 6.50 0.82
C ASP A 97 -3.03 5.31 0.02
N PHE A 98 -2.89 5.53 -1.29
CA PHE A 98 -2.46 4.47 -2.18
C PHE A 98 -1.00 4.06 -1.96
N ASN A 99 -0.13 4.97 -1.50
CA ASN A 99 1.26 4.64 -1.21
C ASN A 99 1.35 3.76 0.04
N ALA A 100 0.61 4.10 1.10
CA ALA A 100 0.50 3.25 2.29
C ALA A 100 -0.11 1.87 1.94
N PHE A 101 -1.15 1.85 1.10
CA PHE A 101 -1.73 0.61 0.58
C PHE A 101 -0.69 -0.22 -0.18
N TYR A 102 0.01 0.37 -1.14
CA TYR A 102 1.06 -0.30 -1.91
C TYR A 102 2.17 -0.86 -1.02
N LYS A 103 2.73 -0.04 -0.13
CA LYS A 103 3.82 -0.45 0.77
C LYS A 103 3.39 -1.57 1.71
N SER A 104 2.14 -1.55 2.20
CA SER A 104 1.58 -2.66 2.99
C SER A 104 1.53 -3.99 2.24
N ARG A 105 1.63 -3.98 0.90
CA ARG A 105 1.56 -5.16 0.04
C ARG A 105 2.91 -5.60 -0.48
N LEU A 106 3.99 -4.87 -0.20
CA LEU A 106 5.36 -5.29 -0.50
C LEU A 106 5.73 -6.49 0.36
N VAL A 107 6.06 -7.60 -0.28
CA VAL A 107 6.38 -8.85 0.41
C VAL A 107 7.86 -8.87 0.75
N GLY A 108 8.13 -8.76 2.04
CA GLY A 108 9.47 -8.92 2.60
C GLY A 108 9.67 -10.30 3.22
N GLY A 109 10.94 -10.60 3.50
CA GLY A 109 11.31 -11.82 4.21
C GLY A 109 12.77 -11.81 4.64
N PRO A 110 13.16 -12.83 5.42
CA PRO A 110 14.53 -12.93 5.92
C PRO A 110 15.51 -13.07 4.76
N VAL A 111 16.77 -12.73 5.00
CA VAL A 111 17.90 -13.01 4.11
C VAL A 111 19.03 -13.71 4.89
N ALA A 112 19.93 -14.39 4.19
CA ALA A 112 21.06 -15.04 4.84
C ALA A 112 22.11 -14.00 5.26
N THR A 113 22.25 -13.71 6.55
CA THR A 113 23.16 -12.65 7.00
C THR A 113 24.60 -13.12 7.13
N HIS A 114 25.56 -12.18 7.12
CA HIS A 114 26.97 -12.47 7.40
C HIS A 114 27.24 -12.90 8.86
N VAL A 115 26.28 -12.75 9.76
CA VAL A 115 26.44 -13.00 11.20
C VAL A 115 25.72 -14.30 11.55
N GLU A 116 26.49 -15.33 11.94
CA GLU A 116 25.94 -16.43 12.73
C GLU A 116 25.57 -15.85 14.10
N ASN A 117 24.28 -15.62 14.34
CA ASN A 117 23.83 -15.20 15.66
C ASN A 117 24.03 -16.35 16.64
N ASN A 118 25.12 -16.27 17.41
CA ASN A 118 25.12 -16.68 18.81
C ASN A 118 23.80 -16.22 19.43
N SER A 119 23.12 -17.11 20.14
CA SER A 119 21.87 -16.87 20.86
C SER A 119 22.01 -15.68 21.82
N SER A 120 21.85 -14.47 21.28
CA SER A 120 21.86 -13.23 22.02
C SER A 120 20.48 -13.04 22.61
N SER A 121 20.45 -12.87 23.94
CA SER A 121 19.26 -12.62 24.73
C SER A 121 18.32 -11.64 24.02
N ILE A 122 17.13 -12.11 23.63
CA ILE A 122 16.09 -11.28 23.05
C ILE A 122 15.87 -10.07 23.98
N PRO A 123 16.18 -8.83 23.54
CA PRO A 123 16.03 -7.64 24.37
C PRO A 123 14.57 -7.56 24.83
N SER A 124 14.38 -7.58 26.15
CA SER A 124 13.07 -7.43 26.78
C SER A 124 12.73 -5.96 27.06
N SER A 125 13.66 -5.04 26.80
CA SER A 125 13.42 -3.61 26.98
C SER A 125 12.26 -3.17 26.08
N PRO A 126 11.29 -2.44 26.61
CA PRO A 126 10.23 -1.88 25.79
C PRO A 126 10.79 -0.97 24.69
N TYR A 127 10.15 -0.98 23.54
CA TYR A 127 10.45 -0.13 22.40
C TYR A 127 9.16 0.41 21.77
N GLU A 128 9.34 1.22 20.73
CA GLU A 128 8.27 1.89 19.99
C GLU A 128 8.16 1.34 18.58
N VAL A 129 6.95 1.25 18.06
CA VAL A 129 6.67 0.96 16.64
C VAL A 129 5.76 2.03 16.06
N ILE A 130 5.85 2.18 14.75
CA ILE A 130 5.04 3.11 13.97
C ILE A 130 3.91 2.32 13.34
N VAL A 131 2.66 2.73 13.56
CA VAL A 131 1.47 2.14 12.93
C VAL A 131 0.91 3.12 11.91
N HIS A 132 0.99 2.78 10.62
CA HIS A 132 0.45 3.58 9.51
C HIS A 132 -0.91 3.04 9.07
N THR A 133 -1.94 3.87 9.07
CA THR A 133 -3.22 3.51 8.44
C THR A 133 -3.15 3.64 6.93
N LEU A 134 -4.06 2.96 6.23
CA LEU A 134 -4.24 3.14 4.78
C LEU A 134 -4.94 4.46 4.41
N THR A 135 -5.00 5.43 5.33
CA THR A 135 -5.63 6.74 5.18
C THR A 135 -4.68 7.86 5.61
N ASN A 136 -3.36 7.60 5.54
CA ASN A 136 -2.27 8.52 5.87
C ASN A 136 -2.28 9.02 7.32
N GLN A 137 -2.67 8.18 8.27
CA GLN A 137 -2.57 8.49 9.70
C GLN A 137 -1.50 7.63 10.36
N GLU A 138 -0.60 8.27 11.09
CA GLU A 138 0.48 7.62 11.84
C GLU A 138 0.16 7.58 13.33
N LEU A 139 0.42 6.45 13.98
CA LEU A 139 0.32 6.27 15.43
C LEU A 139 1.62 5.68 15.97
N LEU A 140 2.26 6.39 16.90
CA LEU A 140 3.40 5.87 17.63
C LEU A 140 2.90 5.02 18.81
N ILE A 141 3.18 3.71 18.79
CA ILE A 141 2.79 2.80 19.86
C ILE A 141 4.01 2.45 20.70
N THR A 142 3.93 2.73 22.00
CA THR A 142 5.02 2.54 22.97
C THR A 142 4.74 1.39 23.94
N GLU A 143 5.75 1.05 24.75
CA GLU A 143 5.70 0.00 25.78
C GLU A 143 5.35 -1.40 25.24
N ILE A 144 5.87 -1.74 24.06
CA ILE A 144 5.82 -3.10 23.51
C ILE A 144 7.22 -3.69 23.50
N ASN A 145 7.32 -5.01 23.46
CA ASN A 145 8.61 -5.67 23.29
C ASN A 145 8.47 -6.89 22.36
N THR A 146 9.59 -7.56 22.12
CA THR A 146 9.68 -8.75 21.27
C THR A 146 8.79 -9.92 21.71
N ARG A 147 8.44 -9.99 23.01
CA ARG A 147 7.52 -10.99 23.57
C ARG A 147 6.08 -10.51 23.61
N SER A 148 5.81 -9.24 23.33
CA SER A 148 4.44 -8.75 23.23
C SER A 148 3.72 -9.46 22.08
N THR A 149 2.47 -9.82 22.31
CA THR A 149 1.65 -10.46 21.27
C THR A 149 1.09 -9.42 20.31
N VAL A 150 0.75 -9.86 19.10
CA VAL A 150 0.00 -9.03 18.15
C VAL A 150 -1.34 -8.60 18.75
N TYR A 151 -1.98 -9.44 19.57
CA TYR A 151 -3.19 -9.08 20.31
C TYR A 151 -2.98 -7.89 21.26
N GLU A 152 -1.87 -7.85 22.00
CA GLU A 152 -1.52 -6.71 22.86
C GLU A 152 -1.27 -5.42 22.06
N LEU A 153 -0.60 -5.51 20.92
CA LEU A 153 -0.44 -4.38 20.01
C LEU A 153 -1.79 -3.84 19.52
N LYS A 154 -2.71 -4.73 19.10
CA LYS A 154 -4.07 -4.34 18.69
C LYS A 154 -4.85 -3.67 19.82
N ARG A 155 -4.65 -4.12 21.08
CA ARG A 155 -5.24 -3.45 22.25
C ARG A 155 -4.74 -2.03 22.41
N LYS A 156 -3.44 -1.81 22.32
CA LYS A 156 -2.86 -0.46 22.37
C LYS A 156 -3.40 0.43 21.24
N ILE A 157 -3.54 -0.10 20.02
CA ILE A 157 -4.16 0.61 18.89
C ILE A 157 -5.63 0.94 19.16
N ARG A 158 -6.41 0.01 19.73
CA ARG A 158 -7.81 0.28 20.11
C ARG A 158 -7.88 1.39 21.15
N ASP A 159 -7.03 1.33 22.17
CA ASP A 159 -7.05 2.31 23.26
C ASP A 159 -6.63 3.70 22.74
N ALA A 160 -5.78 3.77 21.69
CA ALA A 160 -5.38 5.02 21.04
C ALA A 160 -6.39 5.54 19.99
N LYS A 161 -7.08 4.64 19.25
CA LYS A 161 -7.84 4.99 18.03
C LYS A 161 -9.33 4.66 18.10
N GLY A 162 -9.79 3.97 19.15
CA GLY A 162 -11.18 3.53 19.32
C GLY A 162 -11.60 2.33 18.45
N VAL A 163 -10.72 1.79 17.61
CA VAL A 163 -11.06 0.72 16.64
C VAL A 163 -11.09 -0.64 17.32
N ALA A 164 -12.23 -1.36 17.24
CA ALA A 164 -12.37 -2.69 17.83
C ALA A 164 -11.34 -3.69 17.27
N LEU A 165 -10.80 -4.58 18.13
CA LEU A 165 -9.73 -5.53 17.76
C LEU A 165 -10.06 -6.39 16.54
N ARG A 166 -11.34 -6.78 16.41
CA ARG A 166 -11.86 -7.61 15.30
C ARG A 166 -11.82 -6.90 13.95
N LEU A 167 -11.82 -5.56 13.93
CA LEU A 167 -11.73 -4.74 12.73
C LEU A 167 -10.28 -4.49 12.30
N GLN A 168 -9.31 -4.70 13.22
CA GLN A 168 -7.91 -4.41 12.97
C GLN A 168 -7.19 -5.58 12.29
N GLN A 169 -6.69 -5.34 11.08
CA GLN A 169 -5.74 -6.20 10.39
C GLN A 169 -4.38 -5.51 10.33
N LEU A 170 -3.43 -6.03 11.10
CA LEU A 170 -2.05 -5.57 11.06
C LEU A 170 -1.28 -6.34 9.99
N ILE A 171 -0.43 -5.62 9.26
CA ILE A 171 0.36 -6.14 8.15
C ILE A 171 1.80 -5.62 8.29
N PHE A 172 2.76 -6.52 8.17
CA PHE A 172 4.19 -6.22 8.20
C PHE A 172 4.90 -7.02 7.12
N ASN A 173 5.73 -6.38 6.29
CA ASN A 173 6.43 -7.03 5.16
C ASN A 173 5.48 -7.85 4.26
N GLY A 174 4.27 -7.33 4.00
CA GLY A 174 3.24 -7.99 3.18
C GLY A 174 2.55 -9.17 3.87
N ARG A 175 2.93 -9.50 5.10
CA ARG A 175 2.37 -10.62 5.87
C ARG A 175 1.35 -10.12 6.88
N LYS A 176 0.20 -10.78 6.92
CA LYS A 176 -0.84 -10.54 7.94
C LYS A 176 -0.36 -11.08 9.29
N LEU A 177 -0.44 -10.24 10.32
CA LEU A 177 -0.04 -10.62 11.67
C LEU A 177 -1.16 -11.39 12.39
N LEU A 178 -0.79 -12.50 13.04
CA LEU A 178 -1.69 -13.37 13.77
C LEU A 178 -1.70 -13.01 15.25
N ASN A 179 -2.89 -13.00 15.87
CA ASN A 179 -3.08 -12.50 17.24
C ASN A 179 -2.18 -13.19 18.29
N ASP A 180 -1.99 -14.50 18.14
CA ASP A 180 -1.30 -15.35 19.13
C ASP A 180 0.22 -15.35 18.96
N GLU A 181 0.73 -14.75 17.88
CA GLU A 181 2.16 -14.66 17.61
C GLU A 181 2.78 -13.43 18.30
N CYS A 182 4.03 -13.56 18.74
CA CYS A 182 4.80 -12.48 19.33
C CYS A 182 5.43 -11.58 18.25
N LEU A 183 5.61 -10.29 18.54
CA LEU A 183 6.23 -9.35 17.59
C LEU A 183 7.63 -9.79 17.13
N GLY A 184 8.41 -10.42 18.01
CA GLY A 184 9.73 -10.95 17.68
C GLY A 184 9.71 -12.11 16.67
N SER A 185 8.61 -12.85 16.55
CA SER A 185 8.49 -13.93 15.53
C SER A 185 8.47 -13.37 14.10
N TYR A 186 8.03 -12.12 13.94
CA TYR A 186 8.02 -11.38 12.69
C TYR A 186 9.27 -10.51 12.51
N ASP A 187 10.23 -10.56 13.43
CA ASP A 187 11.40 -9.68 13.46
C ASP A 187 11.04 -8.18 13.53
N ILE A 188 9.90 -7.85 14.15
CA ILE A 188 9.46 -6.46 14.39
C ILE A 188 10.33 -5.86 15.48
N LYS A 189 11.04 -4.77 15.16
CA LYS A 189 12.01 -4.09 16.02
C LYS A 189 11.55 -2.65 16.34
N ALA A 190 12.32 -1.97 17.18
CA ALA A 190 12.15 -0.54 17.42
C ALA A 190 12.12 0.24 16.08
N GLY A 191 11.13 1.11 15.92
CA GLY A 191 10.96 1.92 14.71
C GLY A 191 10.43 1.17 13.48
N SER A 192 10.06 -0.12 13.59
CA SER A 192 9.39 -0.82 12.50
C SER A 192 8.04 -0.17 12.16
N ILE A 193 7.74 -0.09 10.86
CA ILE A 193 6.47 0.42 10.34
C ILE A 193 5.53 -0.76 10.12
N ILE A 194 4.36 -0.72 10.75
CA ILE A 194 3.29 -1.72 10.66
C ILE A 194 2.09 -1.04 10.03
N TYR A 195 1.50 -1.66 9.01
CA TYR A 195 0.32 -1.12 8.36
C TYR A 195 -0.95 -1.62 9.05
N LEU A 196 -1.85 -0.70 9.40
CA LEU A 196 -3.17 -0.98 9.93
C LEU A 196 -4.22 -0.84 8.82
N GLU A 197 -4.79 -1.97 8.46
CA GLU A 197 -5.97 -2.05 7.63
C GLU A 197 -7.21 -2.24 8.51
N ILE A 198 -8.16 -1.30 8.41
CA ILE A 198 -9.44 -1.37 9.11
C ILE A 198 -10.45 -2.02 8.17
N HIS A 199 -10.90 -3.21 8.53
CA HIS A 199 -12.04 -3.86 7.89
C HIS A 199 -13.32 -3.22 8.40
N SER A 200 -14.24 -2.89 7.51
CA SER A 200 -15.61 -2.56 7.92
C SER A 200 -16.35 -3.88 8.13
N GLN A 201 -17.01 -4.06 9.28
CA GLN A 201 -17.72 -5.31 9.57
C GLN A 201 -19.12 -5.38 8.99
N ASP A 202 -19.65 -4.23 8.61
CA ASP A 202 -20.94 -4.06 8.00
C ASP A 202 -20.76 -3.07 6.84
N ASP A 203 -21.40 -3.27 5.68
CA ASP A 203 -21.31 -2.41 4.49
C ASP A 203 -21.83 -0.96 4.70
N PHE A 204 -22.02 -0.55 5.96
CA PHE A 204 -22.72 0.63 6.43
C PHE A 204 -21.87 1.62 7.24
N GLU A 205 -20.59 1.35 7.55
CA GLU A 205 -19.80 2.27 8.39
C GLU A 205 -18.82 3.13 7.59
N THR A 206 -17.90 2.50 6.83
CA THR A 206 -16.83 3.25 6.17
C THR A 206 -16.49 2.69 4.80
N ILE A 207 -16.56 3.55 3.78
CA ILE A 207 -16.16 3.25 2.40
C ILE A 207 -14.87 4.00 2.10
N LYS A 208 -13.89 3.29 1.54
CA LYS A 208 -12.67 3.92 1.04
C LYS A 208 -12.85 4.29 -0.43
N PHE A 209 -12.28 5.40 -0.86
CA PHE A 209 -12.22 5.74 -2.29
C PHE A 209 -10.78 5.99 -2.74
N ILE A 210 -10.46 5.59 -3.96
CA ILE A 210 -9.15 5.87 -4.57
C ILE A 210 -9.10 7.32 -5.08
N ASN A 211 -7.89 7.89 -5.15
CA ASN A 211 -7.66 9.25 -5.66
C ASN A 211 -8.11 9.41 -7.14
N ALA A 212 -8.42 10.64 -7.55
CA ALA A 212 -8.76 10.98 -8.92
C ALA A 212 -7.64 10.71 -9.93
N ASP A 213 -6.36 10.74 -9.50
CA ASP A 213 -5.19 10.59 -10.37
C ASP A 213 -5.12 9.27 -11.16
N PHE A 214 -5.95 8.28 -10.79
CA PHE A 214 -6.08 7.02 -11.52
C PHE A 214 -6.90 7.10 -12.81
N THR A 215 -7.33 8.30 -13.24
CA THR A 215 -8.24 8.47 -14.39
C THR A 215 -7.55 8.79 -15.72
N ASN A 216 -6.27 9.17 -15.74
CA ASN A 216 -5.73 9.94 -16.88
C ASN A 216 -4.65 9.30 -17.77
N PHE A 217 -4.09 8.11 -17.47
CA PHE A 217 -3.06 7.52 -18.34
C PHE A 217 -3.09 6.00 -18.43
N GLU A 218 -3.66 5.48 -19.52
CA GLU A 218 -3.53 4.07 -19.90
C GLU A 218 -2.53 3.88 -21.07
N ARG A 219 -1.54 3.00 -20.89
CA ARG A 219 -0.68 2.50 -21.98
C ARG A 219 -0.75 0.97 -22.02
N HIS A 220 -0.83 0.38 -23.21
CA HIS A 220 -0.82 -1.07 -23.35
C HIS A 220 0.62 -1.61 -23.43
N ILE A 221 1.00 -2.51 -22.54
CA ILE A 221 2.27 -3.24 -22.56
C ILE A 221 2.06 -4.65 -23.11
N TYR A 222 2.54 -4.86 -24.33
CA TYR A 222 2.52 -6.16 -24.99
C TYR A 222 3.88 -6.84 -24.81
N PHE A 223 3.91 -8.00 -24.16
CA PHE A 223 5.12 -8.80 -24.06
C PHE A 223 5.17 -9.79 -25.23
N ASN A 224 5.77 -9.33 -26.33
CA ASN A 224 6.36 -10.11 -27.41
C ASN A 224 7.22 -9.16 -28.26
N LYS A 225 8.44 -8.85 -27.81
CA LYS A 225 9.45 -8.24 -28.69
C LYS A 225 10.01 -9.37 -29.56
N GLU A 226 9.60 -9.44 -30.83
CA GLU A 226 10.32 -10.19 -31.86
C GLU A 226 11.75 -9.61 -31.95
N PHE A 227 12.77 -10.42 -31.66
CA PHE A 227 14.15 -10.07 -31.99
C PHE A 227 14.29 -10.03 -33.52
N ARG A 228 14.77 -8.91 -34.08
CA ARG A 228 15.29 -8.90 -35.44
C ARG A 228 16.76 -9.28 -35.41
N SER A 229 17.07 -10.52 -35.74
CA SER A 229 18.34 -10.84 -36.38
C SER A 229 18.05 -11.63 -37.66
N ASN A 230 18.48 -11.07 -38.78
CA ASN A 230 18.80 -11.74 -40.05
C ASN A 230 18.12 -13.09 -40.36
N GLY A 231 16.80 -13.10 -40.51
CA GLY A 231 16.06 -14.13 -41.24
C GLY A 231 15.29 -15.14 -40.39
N LEU A 232 14.01 -14.82 -40.14
CA LEU A 232 12.90 -15.66 -39.64
C LEU A 232 13.08 -16.33 -38.26
N THR A 233 12.13 -16.20 -37.31
CA THR A 233 10.72 -16.60 -37.48
C THR A 233 9.75 -15.72 -36.67
N VAL A 234 8.60 -15.44 -37.29
CA VAL A 234 7.43 -14.70 -36.78
C VAL A 234 6.52 -15.63 -35.97
N MET A 235 5.89 -15.12 -34.91
CA MET A 235 4.52 -15.52 -34.55
C MET A 235 3.73 -14.27 -34.11
N ARG A 236 3.04 -13.67 -35.09
CA ARG A 236 2.08 -12.57 -34.88
C ARG A 236 0.70 -13.15 -34.68
N ASP A 237 0.16 -13.03 -33.46
CA ASP A 237 -1.27 -13.15 -33.28
C ASP A 237 -1.92 -11.77 -33.53
N LYS A 238 -2.64 -11.64 -34.64
CA LYS A 238 -3.29 -10.39 -35.09
C LYS A 238 -4.73 -10.24 -34.58
N VAL A 239 -5.29 -11.24 -33.88
CA VAL A 239 -6.73 -11.26 -33.56
C VAL A 239 -7.03 -10.98 -32.08
N ASN A 240 -6.13 -11.34 -31.15
CA ASN A 240 -6.42 -11.31 -29.69
C ASN A 240 -5.51 -10.37 -28.86
N LYS A 241 -4.77 -9.45 -29.49
CA LYS A 241 -3.77 -8.59 -28.81
C LYS A 241 -4.33 -7.88 -27.57
N GLU A 242 -5.53 -7.32 -27.64
CA GLU A 242 -6.10 -6.48 -26.57
C GLU A 242 -6.45 -7.24 -25.28
N LEU A 243 -6.52 -8.56 -25.32
CA LEU A 243 -7.05 -9.37 -24.22
C LEU A 243 -5.97 -10.10 -23.40
N CYS A 244 -4.74 -10.22 -23.90
CA CYS A 244 -3.66 -10.99 -23.25
C CYS A 244 -2.41 -10.19 -22.83
N GLY A 245 -2.27 -8.94 -23.29
CA GLY A 245 -1.23 -8.01 -22.84
C GLY A 245 -1.51 -7.44 -21.44
N TRP A 246 -0.47 -6.92 -20.78
CA TRP A 246 -0.64 -6.15 -19.56
C TRP A 246 -0.98 -4.71 -19.92
N ARG A 247 -2.08 -4.19 -19.40
CA ARG A 247 -2.35 -2.74 -19.44
C ARG A 247 -1.62 -2.11 -18.29
N LYS A 248 -0.83 -1.07 -18.57
CA LYS A 248 -0.13 -0.28 -17.58
C LYS A 248 -0.85 1.04 -17.35
N ILE A 249 -0.96 1.37 -16.09
CA ILE A 249 -1.41 2.66 -15.59
C ILE A 249 -0.17 3.27 -14.93
N SER A 250 0.43 4.25 -15.62
CA SER A 250 1.63 4.93 -15.13
C SER A 250 1.22 5.91 -14.03
N LEU A 251 2.01 5.95 -12.96
CA LEU A 251 1.80 6.89 -11.87
C LEU A 251 2.85 7.98 -11.94
N GLU A 252 2.45 9.20 -11.58
CA GLU A 252 3.38 10.31 -11.47
C GLU A 252 4.32 10.06 -10.28
N LEU A 253 5.62 10.16 -10.56
CA LEU A 253 6.63 10.08 -9.51
C LEU A 253 6.84 11.48 -8.93
N PRO A 254 6.75 11.64 -7.60
CA PRO A 254 7.24 12.84 -6.94
C PRO A 254 8.71 13.03 -7.33
N HIS A 255 9.04 14.21 -7.88
CA HIS A 255 10.40 14.62 -8.26
C HIS A 255 10.99 14.07 -9.58
N ALA A 256 10.23 13.32 -10.39
CA ALA A 256 10.66 12.90 -11.75
C ALA A 256 9.85 13.57 -12.87
N GLN A 257 9.38 14.81 -12.64
CA GLN A 257 8.68 15.60 -13.65
C GLN A 257 9.61 15.78 -14.86
N ASN A 258 9.26 15.13 -15.98
CA ASN A 258 9.97 15.03 -17.28
C ASN A 258 10.67 13.68 -17.60
N ASP A 259 10.71 12.72 -16.68
CA ASP A 259 11.39 11.42 -16.93
C ASP A 259 10.41 10.26 -17.22
N SER A 260 9.10 10.48 -17.17
CA SER A 260 8.10 9.42 -17.33
C SER A 260 8.22 8.66 -18.66
N ASP A 261 8.45 9.37 -19.77
CA ASP A 261 8.66 8.74 -21.08
C ASP A 261 9.97 7.95 -21.16
N ILE A 262 11.01 8.36 -20.42
CA ILE A 262 12.28 7.62 -20.36
C ILE A 262 12.04 6.31 -19.61
N ILE A 263 11.39 6.39 -18.44
CA ILE A 263 11.14 5.24 -17.59
C ILE A 263 10.20 4.24 -18.29
N ASP A 264 9.17 4.71 -19.00
CA ASP A 264 8.27 3.86 -19.79
C ASP A 264 8.97 3.07 -20.90
N ASN A 265 10.14 3.53 -21.37
CA ASN A 265 10.91 2.88 -22.42
C ASN A 265 12.09 2.04 -21.91
N LEU A 266 12.29 1.95 -20.58
CA LEU A 266 13.34 1.12 -19.99
C LEU A 266 13.09 -0.36 -20.25
N ASN A 267 14.12 -1.06 -20.72
CA ASN A 267 14.13 -2.52 -20.82
C ASN A 267 14.65 -3.15 -19.52
N GLU A 268 14.44 -4.46 -19.38
CA GLU A 268 14.92 -5.24 -18.24
C GLU A 268 16.42 -5.00 -17.98
N GLY A 269 16.76 -4.65 -16.74
CA GLY A 269 18.14 -4.44 -16.30
C GLY A 269 18.76 -3.07 -16.68
N GLN A 270 18.05 -2.22 -17.43
CA GLN A 270 18.48 -0.84 -17.67
C GLN A 270 18.25 0.03 -16.44
N GLU A 271 19.15 1.00 -16.25
CA GLU A 271 19.09 1.99 -15.19
C GLU A 271 18.60 3.33 -15.75
N VAL A 272 17.83 4.04 -14.93
CA VAL A 272 17.49 5.45 -15.11
C VAL A 272 17.97 6.23 -13.90
N GLU A 273 18.40 7.45 -14.14
CA GLU A 273 18.89 8.34 -13.10
C GLU A 273 17.78 9.31 -12.73
N ILE A 274 17.39 9.33 -11.47
CA ILE A 274 16.29 10.16 -10.96
C ILE A 274 16.83 10.98 -9.79
N HIS A 275 16.47 12.26 -9.77
CA HIS A 275 16.73 13.15 -8.65
C HIS A 275 15.57 13.09 -7.67
N ASP A 276 15.85 12.70 -6.43
CA ASP A 276 14.87 12.71 -5.35
C ASP A 276 15.39 13.49 -4.13
N SER A 277 14.65 13.43 -3.02
CA SER A 277 14.98 14.13 -1.78
C SER A 277 16.31 13.69 -1.15
N LYS A 278 16.84 12.52 -1.51
CA LYS A 278 18.16 12.00 -1.09
C LYS A 278 19.25 12.28 -2.12
N GLY A 279 18.93 13.01 -3.18
CA GLY A 279 19.85 13.40 -4.23
C GLY A 279 19.69 12.54 -5.48
N LYS A 280 20.81 12.35 -6.17
CA LYS A 280 20.86 11.74 -7.49
C LYS A 280 21.08 10.24 -7.33
N ARG A 281 20.06 9.44 -7.66
CA ARG A 281 20.09 7.97 -7.51
C ARG A 281 19.75 7.27 -8.82
N LYS A 282 20.26 6.05 -8.96
CA LYS A 282 19.99 5.20 -10.12
C LYS A 282 18.95 4.16 -9.77
N TRP A 283 17.97 3.98 -10.65
CA TRP A 283 16.82 3.13 -10.43
C TRP A 283 16.68 2.11 -11.56
N LYS A 284 16.24 0.90 -11.24
CA LYS A 284 15.88 -0.15 -12.20
C LYS A 284 14.40 -0.49 -12.10
N ILE A 285 13.80 -0.97 -13.19
CA ILE A 285 12.42 -1.48 -13.17
C ILE A 285 12.38 -2.90 -12.59
N SER A 286 11.49 -3.10 -11.62
CA SER A 286 11.11 -4.42 -11.13
C SER A 286 9.60 -4.61 -11.14
N TYR A 287 9.16 -5.84 -10.96
CA TYR A 287 7.77 -6.25 -10.85
C TYR A 287 7.54 -7.01 -9.56
N HIS A 288 6.35 -6.84 -8.99
CA HIS A 288 5.98 -7.44 -7.72
C HIS A 288 4.54 -7.97 -7.76
N GLY A 289 4.38 -9.24 -7.38
CA GLY A 289 3.09 -9.87 -7.15
C GLY A 289 2.80 -9.98 -5.65
N THR A 290 1.53 -9.89 -5.27
CA THR A 290 1.08 -9.71 -3.88
C THR A 290 0.35 -10.91 -3.30
N GLU A 291 0.27 -12.02 -4.05
CA GLU A 291 -0.44 -13.24 -3.67
C GLU A 291 0.51 -14.44 -3.63
N ASN A 292 0.14 -15.48 -2.88
CA ASN A 292 0.94 -16.70 -2.81
C ASN A 292 0.77 -17.57 -4.07
N PHE A 293 1.87 -18.16 -4.54
CA PHE A 293 1.93 -19.13 -5.62
C PHE A 293 2.37 -20.49 -5.07
N HIS A 294 1.59 -21.55 -5.29
CA HIS A 294 1.86 -22.88 -4.71
C HIS A 294 2.18 -22.86 -3.20
N HIS A 295 1.50 -22.00 -2.44
CA HIS A 295 1.71 -21.76 -1.00
C HIS A 295 3.00 -21.01 -0.63
N HIS A 296 3.78 -20.55 -1.60
CA HIS A 296 4.97 -19.74 -1.41
C HIS A 296 4.71 -18.29 -1.84
N SER A 297 5.19 -17.34 -1.05
CA SER A 297 5.28 -15.94 -1.46
C SER A 297 6.50 -15.70 -2.34
N ILE A 298 6.56 -14.56 -3.04
CA ILE A 298 7.75 -14.17 -3.82
C ILE A 298 9.01 -14.10 -2.95
N ALA A 299 8.86 -13.78 -1.67
CA ALA A 299 9.96 -13.78 -0.71
C ALA A 299 10.40 -15.19 -0.29
N ASP A 300 9.51 -16.18 -0.22
CA ASP A 300 9.89 -17.54 0.15
C ASP A 300 10.74 -18.17 -0.97
N ASP A 301 10.33 -18.01 -2.23
CA ASP A 301 11.10 -18.48 -3.39
C ASP A 301 12.36 -17.64 -3.63
N GLY A 302 12.26 -16.32 -3.44
CA GLY A 302 13.40 -15.42 -3.48
C GLY A 302 14.45 -15.73 -2.40
N TYR A 303 14.03 -16.11 -1.20
CA TYR A 303 14.93 -16.54 -0.14
C TYR A 303 15.71 -17.78 -0.54
N LEU A 304 15.04 -18.79 -1.12
CA LEU A 304 15.72 -19.98 -1.64
C LEU A 304 16.78 -19.61 -2.70
N ALA A 305 16.51 -18.59 -3.52
CA ALA A 305 17.45 -18.06 -4.50
C ALA A 305 18.63 -17.30 -3.88
N SER A 306 18.40 -16.67 -2.74
CA SER A 306 19.35 -15.75 -2.10
C SER A 306 20.21 -16.41 -1.03
N ARG A 307 19.89 -17.65 -0.60
CA ARG A 307 20.60 -18.40 0.47
C ARG A 307 22.12 -18.51 0.35
N LYS A 308 22.67 -18.44 -0.86
CA LYS A 308 24.12 -18.51 -1.11
C LYS A 308 24.82 -17.15 -0.96
N TYR A 309 24.05 -16.07 -0.98
CA TYR A 309 24.53 -14.71 -0.78
C TYR A 309 24.50 -14.39 0.70
N ARG A 310 25.24 -13.37 1.07
CA ARG A 310 25.31 -12.88 2.43
C ARG A 310 24.99 -11.40 2.45
N PHE A 311 24.14 -11.00 3.37
CA PHE A 311 23.55 -9.67 3.43
C PHE A 311 24.00 -8.95 4.71
N ASN A 312 24.07 -7.62 4.62
CA ASN A 312 24.33 -6.71 5.75
C ASN A 312 23.05 -6.21 6.43
N PHE A 313 21.89 -6.76 6.04
CA PHE A 313 20.58 -6.53 6.64
C PHE A 313 19.89 -7.88 6.89
N ASP A 314 18.92 -7.92 7.79
CA ASP A 314 18.26 -9.17 8.23
C ASP A 314 17.00 -9.52 7.40
N GLN A 315 16.34 -8.49 6.86
CA GLN A 315 15.09 -8.57 6.12
C GLN A 315 15.18 -7.75 4.84
N GLY A 316 14.61 -8.22 3.73
CA GLY A 316 14.55 -7.47 2.48
C GLY A 316 13.21 -7.63 1.75
N ILE A 317 12.89 -6.66 0.91
CA ILE A 317 11.72 -6.67 0.01
C ILE A 317 12.10 -7.39 -1.28
N TYR A 318 11.31 -8.41 -1.65
CA TYR A 318 11.61 -9.26 -2.80
C TYR A 318 10.81 -8.84 -4.03
N THR A 319 11.50 -8.50 -5.11
CA THR A 319 10.93 -8.18 -6.43
C THR A 319 11.61 -9.00 -7.51
N THR A 320 11.19 -8.87 -8.77
CA THR A 320 11.84 -9.54 -9.89
C THR A 320 11.86 -8.65 -11.13
N PRO A 321 12.93 -8.66 -11.93
CA PRO A 321 12.94 -7.95 -13.21
C PRO A 321 12.12 -8.67 -14.29
N ASP A 322 11.76 -9.95 -14.08
CA ASP A 322 10.97 -10.73 -15.01
C ASP A 322 9.48 -10.71 -14.64
N ILE A 323 8.68 -9.99 -15.43
CA ILE A 323 7.24 -9.90 -15.21
C ILE A 323 6.55 -11.27 -15.24
N LYS A 324 7.07 -12.28 -15.95
CA LYS A 324 6.49 -13.62 -15.97
C LYS A 324 6.64 -14.29 -14.61
N VAL A 325 7.79 -14.12 -13.96
CA VAL A 325 8.03 -14.58 -12.58
C VAL A 325 7.05 -13.86 -11.65
N ALA A 326 6.98 -12.52 -11.69
CA ALA A 326 6.04 -11.75 -10.87
C ALA A 326 4.58 -12.19 -11.08
N SER A 327 4.19 -12.48 -12.33
CA SER A 327 2.82 -12.86 -12.68
C SER A 327 2.32 -14.15 -12.04
N SER A 328 3.24 -15.02 -11.60
CA SER A 328 2.89 -16.24 -10.85
C SER A 328 2.34 -15.91 -9.46
N TYR A 329 2.78 -14.78 -8.89
CA TYR A 329 2.35 -14.24 -7.59
C TYR A 329 1.30 -13.12 -7.75
N ALA A 330 0.72 -12.93 -8.94
CA ALA A 330 -0.27 -11.89 -9.18
C ALA A 330 -1.59 -12.20 -8.48
N LYS A 331 -2.16 -11.21 -7.79
CA LYS A 331 -3.52 -11.31 -7.25
C LYS A 331 -4.51 -11.44 -8.40
N ILE A 332 -5.44 -12.40 -8.30
CA ILE A 332 -6.60 -12.51 -9.19
C ILE A 332 -7.81 -11.85 -8.54
N PHE A 333 -8.54 -11.05 -9.31
CA PHE A 333 -9.77 -10.38 -8.89
C PHE A 333 -10.85 -10.46 -9.98
N THR A 334 -12.08 -10.13 -9.64
CA THR A 334 -13.22 -10.12 -10.58
C THR A 334 -13.71 -8.69 -10.73
N HIS A 335 -14.01 -8.28 -11.96
CA HIS A 335 -14.64 -7.00 -12.27
C HIS A 335 -15.62 -7.21 -13.44
N ASN A 336 -16.87 -6.77 -13.27
CA ASN A 336 -17.96 -6.94 -14.24
C ASN A 336 -18.07 -8.38 -14.78
N GLY A 337 -17.94 -9.38 -13.90
CA GLY A 337 -18.04 -10.81 -14.24
C GLY A 337 -16.80 -11.42 -14.93
N ALA A 338 -15.79 -10.62 -15.27
CA ALA A 338 -14.54 -11.09 -15.85
C ALA A 338 -13.42 -11.18 -14.81
N LYS A 339 -12.50 -12.14 -14.97
CA LYS A 339 -11.33 -12.29 -14.10
C LYS A 339 -10.13 -11.52 -14.62
N PHE A 340 -9.43 -10.85 -13.72
CA PHE A 340 -8.24 -10.06 -13.99
C PHE A 340 -7.10 -10.43 -13.03
N GLN A 341 -5.88 -10.17 -13.45
CA GLN A 341 -4.69 -10.17 -12.61
C GLN A 341 -4.14 -8.77 -12.44
N ILE A 342 -3.59 -8.46 -11.27
CA ILE A 342 -2.89 -7.21 -10.97
C ILE A 342 -1.43 -7.48 -10.53
N LEU A 343 -0.52 -6.62 -10.98
CA LEU A 343 0.87 -6.53 -10.54
C LEU A 343 1.24 -5.07 -10.27
N PHE A 344 2.27 -4.89 -9.44
CA PHE A 344 2.94 -3.60 -9.31
C PHE A 344 4.23 -3.60 -10.11
N GLN A 345 4.41 -2.56 -10.91
CA GLN A 345 5.70 -2.19 -11.49
C GLN A 345 6.34 -1.15 -10.58
N ASN A 346 7.58 -1.42 -10.19
CA ASN A 346 8.31 -0.60 -9.23
C ASN A 346 9.58 -0.08 -9.87
N LEU A 347 10.09 0.99 -9.27
CA LEU A 347 11.47 1.40 -9.36
C LEU A 347 12.18 0.94 -8.10
N VAL A 348 13.31 0.26 -8.28
CA VAL A 348 14.18 -0.18 -7.17
C VAL A 348 15.52 0.55 -7.23
N ASP A 349 16.01 0.98 -6.07
CA ASP A 349 17.29 1.68 -5.95
C ASP A 349 18.43 0.72 -6.30
N SER A 350 19.12 0.99 -7.41
CA SER A 350 20.15 0.10 -7.95
C SER A 350 21.44 0.08 -7.13
N GLU A 351 21.67 1.06 -6.26
CA GLU A 351 22.88 1.13 -5.43
C GLU A 351 22.79 0.18 -4.23
N THR A 352 21.57 -0.04 -3.72
CA THR A 352 21.31 -0.91 -2.57
C THR A 352 20.75 -2.29 -2.95
N LEU A 353 20.33 -2.44 -4.21
CA LEU A 353 19.75 -3.67 -4.75
C LEU A 353 20.74 -4.84 -4.75
N VAL A 354 20.28 -5.99 -4.27
CA VAL A 354 21.02 -7.25 -4.42
C VAL A 354 20.31 -8.15 -5.43
N GLU A 355 21.04 -8.61 -6.45
CA GLU A 355 20.53 -9.51 -7.47
C GLU A 355 20.85 -10.97 -7.12
N SER A 356 19.82 -11.82 -7.17
CA SER A 356 19.90 -13.26 -6.89
C SER A 356 19.18 -14.06 -7.96
N LYS A 357 19.49 -15.36 -8.04
CA LYS A 357 18.93 -16.24 -9.07
C LYS A 357 18.80 -17.68 -8.57
N ILE A 358 17.66 -18.30 -8.87
CA ILE A 358 17.42 -19.74 -8.72
C ILE A 358 16.88 -20.30 -10.03
N HIS A 359 17.45 -21.41 -10.51
CA HIS A 359 17.19 -21.93 -11.85
C HIS A 359 17.33 -20.83 -12.92
N ASN A 360 16.25 -20.52 -13.66
CA ASN A 360 16.20 -19.45 -14.66
C ASN A 360 15.54 -18.16 -14.15
N ASN A 361 14.99 -18.15 -12.93
CA ASN A 361 14.25 -17.02 -12.39
C ASN A 361 15.19 -16.09 -11.61
N LYS A 362 15.12 -14.79 -11.91
CA LYS A 362 15.86 -13.73 -11.20
C LYS A 362 15.00 -13.13 -10.11
N TYR A 363 15.60 -12.85 -8.96
CA TYR A 363 14.97 -12.17 -7.83
C TYR A 363 15.88 -11.05 -7.36
N TRP A 364 15.28 -9.91 -7.05
CA TRP A 364 15.96 -8.71 -6.62
C TRP A 364 15.50 -8.34 -5.22
N ILE A 365 16.45 -7.96 -4.37
CA ILE A 365 16.21 -7.80 -2.94
C ILE A 365 16.64 -6.39 -2.55
N SER A 366 15.66 -5.61 -2.11
CA SER A 366 15.86 -4.24 -1.61
C SER A 366 15.90 -4.27 -0.07
N PRO A 367 16.83 -3.55 0.59
CA PRO A 367 16.95 -3.59 2.05
C PRO A 367 15.73 -3.02 2.79
N SER A 368 15.06 -2.02 2.22
CA SER A 368 13.94 -1.33 2.85
C SER A 368 12.83 -1.04 1.83
N GLU A 369 11.60 -0.82 2.34
CA GLU A 369 10.50 -0.28 1.53
C GLU A 369 10.81 1.13 0.95
N ASN A 370 11.80 1.84 1.50
CA ASN A 370 12.25 3.14 0.96
C ASN A 370 13.16 3.01 -0.27
N ASP A 371 13.59 1.79 -0.58
CA ASP A 371 14.38 1.46 -1.77
C ASP A 371 13.49 0.92 -2.90
N VAL A 372 12.16 0.93 -2.72
CA VAL A 372 11.17 0.43 -3.68
C VAL A 372 10.01 1.43 -3.81
N THR A 373 9.88 2.06 -4.97
CA THR A 373 8.83 3.04 -5.24
C THR A 373 7.87 2.51 -6.30
N LEU A 374 6.56 2.63 -6.07
CA LEU A 374 5.57 2.27 -7.08
C LEU A 374 5.66 3.22 -8.27
N TYR A 375 5.69 2.67 -9.48
CA TYR A 375 5.72 3.44 -10.71
C TYR A 375 4.55 3.14 -11.64
N GLY A 376 4.02 1.92 -11.60
CA GLY A 376 2.85 1.60 -12.41
C GLY A 376 2.05 0.43 -11.87
N ILE A 377 0.75 0.44 -12.20
CA ILE A 377 -0.17 -0.66 -11.93
C ILE A 377 -0.38 -1.41 -13.24
N LEU A 378 -0.16 -2.72 -13.23
CA LEU A 378 -0.34 -3.57 -14.40
C LEU A 378 -1.57 -4.44 -14.21
N ILE A 379 -2.50 -4.42 -15.15
CA ILE A 379 -3.72 -5.24 -15.11
C ILE A 379 -3.88 -5.99 -16.43
N ARG A 380 -4.21 -7.30 -16.36
CA ARG A 380 -4.56 -8.09 -17.55
C ARG A 380 -5.77 -8.98 -17.30
N LYS A 381 -6.54 -9.29 -18.34
CA LYS A 381 -7.67 -10.23 -18.27
C LYS A 381 -7.16 -11.67 -18.31
N VAL A 382 -7.72 -12.55 -17.47
CA VAL A 382 -7.28 -13.95 -17.31
C VAL A 382 -7.89 -14.86 -18.40
N ASP A 383 -9.17 -14.66 -18.70
CA ASP A 383 -9.96 -15.62 -19.48
C ASP A 383 -9.63 -15.67 -20.98
N ALA A 384 -8.85 -14.70 -21.49
CA ALA A 384 -8.42 -14.68 -22.88
C ALA A 384 -7.06 -15.35 -23.15
N CYS A 385 -6.32 -15.73 -22.09
CA CYS A 385 -4.99 -16.32 -22.23
C CYS A 385 -5.01 -17.86 -22.21
N ARG A 386 -6.15 -18.51 -21.96
CA ARG A 386 -6.27 -19.97 -21.84
C ARG A 386 -6.29 -20.74 -23.17
N LEU A 387 -6.32 -20.06 -24.32
CA LEU A 387 -6.25 -20.70 -25.64
C LEU A 387 -4.82 -20.97 -26.14
N LEU A 388 -3.80 -20.79 -25.30
CA LEU A 388 -2.38 -21.01 -25.65
C LEU A 388 -1.73 -22.07 -24.73
N ARG A 389 -2.39 -23.20 -24.52
CA ARG A 389 -1.75 -24.41 -24.00
C ARG A 389 -1.39 -25.36 -25.13
#